data_AF-A0A4R7VR69-F1
#
_entry.id   AF-A0A4R7VR69-F1
#
_cell.length_a   1.000
_cell.length_b   1.000
_cell.length_c   1.000
_cell.angle_alpha   90.00
_cell.angle_beta   90.00
_cell.angle_gamma   90.00
#
_symmetry.space_group_name_H-M   'P 1'
#
loop_
_entity.id
_entity.type
_entity.pdbx_description
1 polymer ?
#
loop_
_entity_poly.entity_id
_entity_poly.type
_entity_poly.pdbx_seq_one_letter_code
_entity_poly.pdbx_strand_id
1 'polypeptide(L)'
;MTTNADLPIGSVDVLPSIAAAAWPTRAALRTGTSAVTFAELDRAISSLAAGLRRHLGGEGLTVVVSALPGLDFPTAFYAIVRSGNVAAPVDPRMPADELADFLSVTRAHGVVLGRAMYERVAHVLSPSLELTLLLDAPTATGVLTCAELATTGPLPVEPRDRDERLPAAIMSGLLTHHALKRRAAAMGLSPETVVLNAAPVFDATQLCAGVLAGATQLLSRDNALRGDATHVLTDHGLRDAS
;
A
#
# COMPACT_ATOMS: atom_id res chain seq x y z
N MET A 1 -24.93 -7.75 6.21
CA MET A 1 -25.06 -6.69 5.19
C MET A 1 -24.67 -5.39 5.88
N THR A 2 -23.42 -4.98 5.73
CA THR A 2 -22.83 -3.86 6.47
C THR A 2 -23.40 -2.56 5.92
N THR A 3 -24.29 -1.91 6.67
CA THR A 3 -24.81 -0.58 6.34
C THR A 3 -23.71 0.47 6.48
N ASN A 4 -23.83 1.59 5.77
CA ASN A 4 -22.86 2.70 5.72
C ASN A 4 -22.47 3.29 7.10
N ALA A 5 -23.14 2.89 8.18
CA ALA A 5 -22.94 3.33 9.56
C ALA A 5 -21.79 2.63 10.31
N ASP A 6 -21.23 1.53 9.77
CA ASP A 6 -20.19 0.74 10.46
C ASP A 6 -18.76 0.99 9.93
N LEU A 7 -18.58 1.94 9.00
CA LEU A 7 -17.25 2.27 8.51
C LEU A 7 -16.47 3.03 9.58
N PRO A 8 -15.21 2.65 9.87
CA PRO A 8 -14.35 3.43 10.74
C PRO A 8 -14.27 4.89 10.28
N ILE A 9 -14.39 5.82 11.22
CA ILE A 9 -14.26 7.27 10.95
C ILE A 9 -12.80 7.62 10.71
N GLY A 10 -12.53 8.51 9.75
CA GLY A 10 -11.21 9.05 9.42
C GLY A 10 -10.67 8.61 8.06
N SER A 11 -9.47 9.04 7.71
CA SER A 11 -8.82 8.64 6.46
C SER A 11 -8.54 7.13 6.42
N VAL A 12 -8.38 6.54 5.24
CA VAL A 12 -8.20 5.08 5.08
C VAL A 12 -6.98 4.50 5.83
N ASP A 13 -6.00 5.32 6.21
CA ASP A 13 -4.87 4.91 7.05
C ASP A 13 -5.23 4.67 8.53
N VAL A 14 -6.47 4.90 8.95
CA VAL A 14 -6.97 4.44 10.26
C VAL A 14 -7.16 2.92 10.30
N LEU A 15 -7.37 2.28 9.14
CA LEU A 15 -7.67 0.84 9.07
C LEU A 15 -6.54 -0.01 9.68
N PRO A 16 -5.25 0.19 9.34
CA PRO A 16 -4.16 -0.58 9.96
C PRO A 16 -4.07 -0.40 11.48
N SER A 17 -4.29 0.81 12.00
CA SER A 17 -4.20 1.07 13.45
C SER A 17 -5.35 0.42 14.23
N ILE A 18 -6.57 0.46 13.67
CA ILE A 18 -7.72 -0.26 14.25
C ILE A 18 -7.47 -1.78 14.23
N ALA A 19 -6.96 -2.32 13.11
CA ALA A 19 -6.65 -3.73 13.01
C ALA A 19 -5.50 -4.15 13.95
N ALA A 20 -4.49 -3.30 14.14
CA ALA A 20 -3.40 -3.51 15.09
C ALA A 20 -3.89 -3.53 16.54
N ALA A 21 -4.86 -2.68 16.90
CA ALA A 21 -5.48 -2.71 18.22
C ALA A 21 -6.35 -3.95 18.44
N ALA A 22 -7.11 -4.37 17.43
CA ALA A 22 -8.02 -5.50 17.52
C ALA A 22 -7.33 -6.88 17.43
N TRP A 23 -6.30 -7.00 16.58
CA TRP A 23 -5.61 -8.27 16.28
C TRP A 23 -4.08 -8.13 16.23
N PRO A 24 -3.43 -7.63 17.30
CA PRO A 24 -2.03 -7.22 17.27
C PRO A 24 -1.06 -8.32 16.83
N THR A 25 -1.32 -9.57 17.23
CA THR A 25 -0.45 -10.73 16.98
C THR A 25 -0.87 -11.57 15.77
N ARG A 26 -1.99 -11.24 15.12
CA ARG A 26 -2.48 -11.95 13.94
C ARG A 26 -1.65 -11.53 12.72
N ALA A 27 -1.35 -12.49 11.84
CA ALA A 27 -0.68 -12.20 10.57
C ALA A 27 -1.57 -11.30 9.70
N ALA A 28 -1.08 -10.12 9.35
CA ALA A 28 -1.71 -9.23 8.38
C ALA A 28 -1.31 -9.62 6.96
N LEU A 29 -0.01 -9.85 6.74
CA LEU A 29 0.58 -10.15 5.44
C LEU A 29 1.46 -11.39 5.54
N ARG A 30 1.48 -12.22 4.50
CA ARG A 30 2.40 -13.35 4.37
C ARG A 30 2.95 -13.47 2.96
N THR A 31 4.23 -13.83 2.85
CA THR A 31 4.91 -14.18 1.60
C THR A 31 5.72 -15.46 1.83
N GLY A 32 5.32 -16.58 1.23
CA GLY A 32 6.00 -17.86 1.46
C GLY A 32 6.15 -18.17 2.96
N THR A 33 7.39 -18.15 3.46
CA THR A 33 7.75 -18.41 4.87
C THR A 33 7.76 -17.18 5.78
N SER A 34 7.65 -15.96 5.23
CA SER A 34 7.66 -14.72 6.01
C SER A 34 6.24 -14.23 6.31
N ALA A 35 6.05 -13.63 7.47
CA ALA A 35 4.79 -13.03 7.89
C ALA A 35 5.05 -11.71 8.63
N VAL A 36 4.11 -10.78 8.52
CA VAL A 36 4.07 -9.52 9.26
C VAL A 36 2.73 -9.45 9.98
N THR A 37 2.77 -9.21 11.28
CA THR A 37 1.55 -9.05 12.11
C THR A 37 0.90 -7.67 11.90
N PHE A 38 -0.36 -7.50 12.29
CA PHE A 38 -1.01 -6.19 12.21
C PHE A 38 -0.28 -5.12 13.04
N ALA A 39 0.23 -5.45 14.23
CA ALA A 39 0.99 -4.50 15.04
C ALA A 39 2.34 -4.11 14.42
N GLU A 40 3.02 -5.05 13.75
CA GLU A 40 4.26 -4.76 13.03
C GLU A 40 4.01 -3.93 11.77
N LEU A 41 2.96 -4.26 11.02
CA LEU A 41 2.55 -3.51 9.84
C LEU A 41 2.25 -2.05 10.20
N ASP A 42 1.41 -1.82 11.22
CA ASP A 42 1.04 -0.47 11.64
C ASP A 42 2.25 0.34 12.10
N ARG A 43 3.17 -0.27 12.87
CA ARG A 43 4.42 0.37 13.29
C ARG A 43 5.29 0.76 12.09
N ALA A 44 5.46 -0.13 11.12
CA ALA A 44 6.24 0.12 9.91
C ALA A 44 5.64 1.26 9.08
N ILE A 45 4.30 1.28 8.95
CA ILE A 45 3.56 2.34 8.28
C ILE A 45 3.81 3.69 8.97
N SER A 46 3.67 3.76 10.30
CA SER A 46 3.85 5.01 11.04
C SER A 46 5.28 5.55 10.95
N SER A 47 6.29 4.68 10.98
CA SER A 47 7.69 5.08 10.82
C SER A 47 7.99 5.61 9.42
N LEU A 48 7.57 4.90 8.37
CA LEU A 48 7.77 5.34 7.00
C LEU A 48 6.98 6.64 6.70
N ALA A 49 5.77 6.77 7.24
CA ALA A 49 4.95 7.98 7.10
C ALA A 49 5.62 9.21 7.71
N ALA A 50 6.34 9.05 8.83
CA ALA A 50 7.10 10.14 9.45
C ALA A 50 8.19 10.68 8.53
N GLY A 51 8.94 9.79 7.89
CA GLY A 51 9.96 10.16 6.92
C GLY A 51 9.37 10.77 5.65
N LEU A 52 8.35 10.14 5.05
CA LEU A 52 7.64 10.71 3.89
C LEU A 52 7.13 12.12 4.16
N ARG A 53 6.56 12.35 5.34
CA ARG A 53 6.05 13.66 5.74
C ARG A 53 7.14 14.72 5.87
N ARG A 54 8.33 14.34 6.34
CA ARG A 54 9.46 15.27 6.44
C ARG A 54 9.90 15.76 5.06
N HIS A 55 9.81 14.90 4.05
CA HIS A 55 10.26 15.20 2.70
C HIS A 55 9.19 15.84 1.81
N LEU A 56 7.95 15.36 1.89
CA LEU A 56 6.85 15.75 1.00
C LEU A 56 5.73 16.53 1.72
N GLY A 57 5.88 16.81 3.02
CA GLY A 57 4.79 17.39 3.80
C GLY A 57 3.59 16.45 3.93
N GLY A 58 2.39 17.01 4.00
CA GLY A 58 1.15 16.25 4.12
C GLY A 58 -0.04 16.95 3.50
N GLU A 59 0.22 17.62 2.36
CA GLU A 59 -0.68 18.54 1.65
C GLU A 59 -1.44 17.87 0.51
N GLY A 60 -1.51 16.53 0.48
CA GLY A 60 -2.18 15.79 -0.58
C GLY A 60 -1.37 15.69 -1.86
N LEU A 61 -0.03 15.72 -1.79
CA LEU A 61 0.83 15.54 -2.96
C LEU A 61 0.70 14.12 -3.51
N THR A 62 0.75 13.97 -4.83
CA THR A 62 0.71 12.65 -5.46
C THR A 62 2.07 11.96 -5.37
N VAL A 63 2.06 10.72 -4.86
CA VAL A 63 3.24 9.85 -4.81
C VAL A 63 2.94 8.56 -5.55
N VAL A 64 3.67 8.30 -6.63
CA VAL A 64 3.55 7.05 -7.39
C VAL A 64 4.20 5.93 -6.62
N VAL A 65 3.53 4.78 -6.52
CA VAL A 65 4.07 3.59 -5.88
C VAL A 65 3.98 2.40 -6.83
N SER A 66 5.07 1.65 -6.98
CA SER A 66 5.09 0.49 -7.87
C SER A 66 5.99 -0.60 -7.33
N ALA A 67 5.43 -1.79 -7.14
CA ALA A 67 6.17 -2.96 -6.72
C ALA A 67 5.50 -4.25 -7.22
N LEU A 68 6.30 -5.30 -7.36
CA LEU A 68 5.77 -6.66 -7.38
C LEU A 68 5.15 -7.00 -6.01
N PRO A 69 4.20 -7.94 -5.96
CA PRO A 69 3.69 -8.50 -4.71
C PRO A 69 4.78 -8.84 -3.69
N GLY A 70 4.71 -8.19 -2.53
CA GLY A 70 5.69 -8.29 -1.45
C GLY A 70 5.25 -7.46 -0.24
N LEU A 71 5.88 -7.70 0.91
CA LEU A 71 5.52 -7.10 2.20
C LEU A 71 5.64 -5.56 2.22
N ASP A 72 6.50 -5.01 1.37
CA ASP A 72 6.84 -3.59 1.37
C ASP A 72 5.77 -2.71 0.71
N PHE A 73 5.06 -3.23 -0.31
CA PHE A 73 4.06 -2.43 -1.02
C PHE A 73 2.89 -2.00 -0.12
N PRO A 74 2.24 -2.90 0.64
CA PRO A 74 1.19 -2.48 1.56
C PRO A 74 1.65 -1.42 2.55
N THR A 75 2.87 -1.59 3.08
CA THR A 75 3.50 -0.64 4.00
C THR A 75 3.67 0.73 3.34
N ALA A 76 4.24 0.79 2.14
CA ALA A 76 4.45 2.04 1.40
C ALA A 76 3.13 2.72 1.01
N PHE A 77 2.14 1.96 0.54
CA PHE A 77 0.81 2.48 0.22
C PHE A 77 0.18 3.20 1.41
N TYR A 78 0.06 2.52 2.55
CA TYR A 78 -0.52 3.14 3.74
C TYR A 78 0.37 4.25 4.30
N ALA A 79 1.69 4.17 4.19
CA ALA A 79 2.59 5.20 4.70
C ALA A 79 2.48 6.50 3.90
N ILE A 80 2.34 6.43 2.57
CA ILE A 80 2.04 7.57 1.71
C ILE A 80 0.75 8.23 2.19
N VAL A 81 -0.31 7.44 2.36
CA VAL A 81 -1.60 7.96 2.78
C VAL A 81 -1.54 8.57 4.19
N ARG A 82 -0.92 7.88 5.16
CA ARG A 82 -0.75 8.34 6.55
C ARG A 82 0.08 9.62 6.65
N SER A 83 1.10 9.77 5.80
CA SER A 83 1.87 11.01 5.70
C SER A 83 1.00 12.21 5.29
N GLY A 84 -0.11 11.94 4.60
CA GLY A 84 -1.07 12.93 4.10
C GLY A 84 -1.01 13.17 2.62
N ASN A 85 -0.40 12.24 1.90
CA ASN A 85 -0.19 12.30 0.47
C ASN A 85 -1.12 11.28 -0.23
N VAL A 86 -1.24 11.40 -1.54
CA VAL A 86 -2.13 10.58 -2.36
C VAL A 86 -1.30 9.47 -3.00
N ALA A 87 -1.66 8.21 -2.77
CA ALA A 87 -0.95 7.08 -3.36
C ALA A 87 -1.43 6.81 -4.79
N ALA A 88 -0.52 6.68 -5.75
CA ALA A 88 -0.85 6.30 -7.12
C ALA A 88 -0.17 4.97 -7.49
N PRO A 89 -0.81 3.81 -7.21
CA PRO A 89 -0.28 2.51 -7.60
C PRO A 89 -0.22 2.36 -9.12
N VAL A 90 0.92 1.91 -9.65
CA VAL A 90 1.09 1.60 -11.09
C VAL A 90 1.71 0.22 -11.31
N ASP A 91 1.42 -0.39 -12.47
CA ASP A 91 1.95 -1.71 -12.82
C ASP A 91 3.49 -1.67 -12.86
N PRO A 92 4.19 -2.58 -12.14
CA PRO A 92 5.65 -2.66 -12.16
C PRO A 92 6.23 -3.04 -13.52
N ARG A 93 5.39 -3.38 -14.50
CA ARG A 93 5.74 -3.68 -15.89
C ARG A 93 5.44 -2.52 -16.83
N MET A 94 4.83 -1.43 -16.35
CA MET A 94 4.55 -0.24 -17.13
C MET A 94 5.82 0.22 -17.88
N PRO A 95 5.73 0.51 -19.19
CA PRO A 95 6.84 1.05 -19.96
C PRO A 95 7.32 2.41 -19.43
N ALA A 96 8.57 2.78 -19.74
CA ALA A 96 9.17 4.02 -19.28
C ALA A 96 8.41 5.26 -19.78
N ASP A 97 8.08 5.31 -21.07
CA ASP A 97 7.35 6.43 -21.67
C ASP A 97 5.95 6.60 -21.06
N GLU A 98 5.23 5.48 -20.85
CA GLU A 98 3.93 5.50 -20.19
C GLU A 98 4.02 5.97 -18.73
N LEU A 99 5.08 5.59 -18.00
CA LEU A 99 5.30 6.10 -16.65
C LEU A 99 5.58 7.61 -16.68
N ALA A 100 6.40 8.09 -17.62
CA ALA A 100 6.70 9.52 -17.74
C ALA A 100 5.43 10.35 -17.99
N ASP A 101 4.58 9.89 -18.90
CA ASP A 101 3.27 10.50 -19.17
C ASP A 101 2.38 10.47 -17.92
N PHE A 102 2.34 9.34 -17.20
CA PHE A 102 1.56 9.23 -15.97
C PHE A 102 2.05 10.17 -14.88
N LEU A 103 3.36 10.28 -14.66
CA LEU A 103 3.97 11.21 -13.70
C LEU A 103 3.60 12.67 -14.03
N SER A 104 3.61 13.02 -15.32
CA SER A 104 3.24 14.35 -15.81
C SER A 104 1.75 14.64 -15.57
N VAL A 105 0.86 13.76 -16.02
CA VAL A 105 -0.61 13.92 -15.90
C VAL A 105 -1.04 14.01 -14.44
N THR A 106 -0.45 13.19 -13.57
CA THR A 106 -0.79 13.15 -12.14
C THR A 106 -0.09 14.22 -11.31
N ARG A 107 0.85 14.97 -11.92
CA ARG A 107 1.74 15.91 -11.24
C ARG A 107 2.39 15.25 -10.02
N ALA A 108 3.02 14.09 -10.24
CA ALA A 108 3.68 13.36 -9.17
C ALA A 108 4.82 14.18 -8.56
N HIS A 109 4.88 14.22 -7.23
CA HIS A 109 5.94 14.89 -6.47
C HIS A 109 6.96 13.88 -5.93
N GLY A 110 6.61 12.60 -5.86
CA GLY A 110 7.56 11.56 -5.52
C GLY A 110 7.22 10.21 -6.13
N VAL A 111 8.21 9.31 -6.12
CA VAL A 111 8.07 7.92 -6.56
C VAL A 111 8.65 6.97 -5.52
N VAL A 112 7.97 5.84 -5.32
CA VAL A 112 8.39 4.73 -4.46
C VAL A 112 8.37 3.46 -5.30
N LEU A 113 9.55 3.00 -5.72
CA LEU A 113 9.69 1.97 -6.75
C LEU A 113 10.40 0.73 -6.23
N GLY A 114 9.99 -0.45 -6.70
CA GLY A 114 10.81 -1.64 -6.63
C GLY A 114 12.05 -1.51 -7.51
N ARG A 115 13.14 -2.17 -7.14
CA ARG A 115 14.44 -2.15 -7.84
C ARG A 115 14.36 -2.32 -9.35
N ALA A 116 13.74 -3.41 -9.80
CA ALA A 116 13.65 -3.73 -11.22
C ALA A 116 12.84 -2.68 -12.01
N MET A 117 11.90 -1.98 -11.37
CA MET A 117 11.19 -0.87 -11.98
C MET A 117 12.14 0.34 -12.10
N TYR A 118 12.78 0.73 -11.00
CA TYR A 118 13.70 1.86 -10.95
C TYR A 118 14.82 1.74 -11.99
N GLU A 119 15.49 0.59 -12.09
CA GLU A 119 16.58 0.38 -13.05
C GLU A 119 16.14 0.57 -14.51
N ARG A 120 14.89 0.24 -14.84
CA ARG A 120 14.34 0.43 -16.18
C ARG A 120 13.95 1.88 -16.46
N VAL A 121 13.46 2.61 -15.46
CA VAL A 121 12.82 3.93 -15.66
C VAL A 121 13.60 5.11 -15.11
N ALA A 122 14.74 4.90 -14.43
CA ALA A 122 15.52 5.97 -13.82
C ALA A 122 15.87 7.11 -14.80
N HIS A 123 16.09 6.78 -16.08
CA HIS A 123 16.41 7.73 -17.13
C HIS A 123 15.24 8.63 -17.57
N VAL A 124 13.99 8.29 -17.24
CA VAL A 124 12.79 9.09 -17.54
C VAL A 124 12.20 9.77 -16.31
N LEU A 125 12.75 9.54 -15.11
CA LEU A 125 12.30 10.20 -13.89
C LEU A 125 12.61 11.70 -13.97
N SER A 126 11.60 12.53 -13.76
CA SER A 126 11.76 13.98 -13.83
C SER A 126 12.69 14.49 -12.72
N PRO A 127 13.62 15.42 -13.03
CA PRO A 127 14.38 16.14 -12.02
C PRO A 127 13.52 16.97 -11.05
N SER A 128 12.25 17.21 -11.40
CA SER A 128 11.29 17.92 -10.55
C SER A 128 10.68 17.05 -9.45
N LEU A 129 10.95 15.74 -9.42
CA LEU A 129 10.51 14.87 -8.32
C LEU A 129 11.27 15.27 -7.06
N GLU A 130 10.54 15.59 -6.00
CA GLU A 130 11.09 15.96 -4.69
C GLU A 130 11.65 14.75 -3.94
N LEU A 131 11.12 13.55 -4.23
CA LEU A 131 11.53 12.32 -3.56
C LEU A 131 11.50 11.11 -4.48
N THR A 132 12.61 10.38 -4.53
CA THR A 132 12.69 9.06 -5.16
C THR A 132 13.15 8.05 -4.12
N LEU A 133 12.33 7.02 -3.88
CA LEU A 133 12.61 5.95 -2.93
C LEU A 133 12.64 4.58 -3.60
N LEU A 134 13.50 3.72 -3.08
CA LEU A 134 13.44 2.27 -3.31
C LEU A 134 12.66 1.59 -2.19
N LEU A 135 11.84 0.59 -2.53
CA LEU A 135 11.13 -0.23 -1.54
C LEU A 135 12.06 -1.16 -0.75
N ASP A 136 13.09 -1.68 -1.41
CA ASP A 136 14.03 -2.69 -0.88
C ASP A 136 15.40 -2.10 -0.54
N ALA A 137 16.29 -2.91 0.07
CA ALA A 137 17.63 -2.51 0.49
C ALA A 137 18.52 -2.08 -0.71
N PRO A 138 19.39 -1.07 -0.56
CA PRO A 138 20.01 -0.40 -1.70
C PRO A 138 21.00 -1.33 -2.43
N THR A 139 21.01 -1.26 -3.76
CA THR A 139 22.11 -1.79 -4.60
C THR A 139 22.76 -0.70 -5.44
N ALA A 140 22.17 0.51 -5.46
CA ALA A 140 22.69 1.69 -6.15
C ALA A 140 23.04 2.79 -5.15
N THR A 141 24.26 3.33 -5.25
CA THR A 141 24.74 4.41 -4.39
C THR A 141 23.90 5.67 -4.57
N GLY A 142 23.32 6.21 -3.48
CA GLY A 142 22.73 7.55 -3.46
C GLY A 142 21.21 7.68 -3.56
N VAL A 143 20.45 6.58 -3.67
CA VAL A 143 18.97 6.60 -3.58
C VAL A 143 18.53 6.08 -2.22
N LEU A 144 17.68 6.83 -1.52
CA LEU A 144 17.13 6.43 -0.23
C LEU A 144 16.18 5.24 -0.37
N THR A 145 16.22 4.33 0.60
CA THR A 145 15.26 3.24 0.73
C THR A 145 14.16 3.58 1.72
N CYS A 146 13.02 2.88 1.64
CA CYS A 146 11.94 3.00 2.63
C CYS A 146 12.43 2.63 4.04
N ALA A 147 13.30 1.63 4.16
CA ALA A 147 13.89 1.22 5.43
C ALA A 147 14.75 2.34 6.05
N GLU A 148 15.63 2.96 5.26
CA GLU A 148 16.44 4.10 5.72
C GLU A 148 15.55 5.27 6.11
N LEU A 149 14.58 5.63 5.25
CA LEU A 149 13.68 6.75 5.50
C LEU A 149 12.88 6.56 6.78
N ALA A 150 12.42 5.34 7.06
CA ALA A 150 11.68 5.00 8.27
C ALA A 150 12.48 5.22 9.58
N THR A 151 13.81 5.29 9.51
CA THR A 151 14.68 5.54 10.69
C THR A 151 14.99 7.03 10.94
N THR A 152 14.60 7.92 10.03
CA THR A 152 15.00 9.34 10.06
C THR A 152 13.98 10.28 10.74
N GLY A 153 12.85 9.75 11.21
CA GLY A 153 11.74 10.54 11.79
C GLY A 153 11.75 10.57 13.33
N PRO A 154 11.43 11.72 13.97
CA PRO A 154 11.57 11.86 15.42
C PRO A 154 10.46 11.14 16.22
N LEU A 155 9.29 10.86 15.63
CA LEU A 155 8.20 10.08 16.23
C LEU A 155 7.33 9.41 15.13
N PRO A 156 6.75 8.23 15.36
CA PRO A 156 5.74 7.62 14.49
C PRO A 156 4.57 8.58 14.22
N VAL A 157 4.08 8.64 12.98
CA VAL A 157 2.88 9.42 12.65
C VAL A 157 1.64 8.60 12.99
N GLU A 158 0.76 9.12 13.83
CA GLU A 158 -0.56 8.55 14.08
C GLU A 158 -1.56 8.89 12.97
N PRO A 159 -2.58 8.05 12.71
CA PRO A 159 -3.68 8.40 11.83
C PRO A 159 -4.33 9.71 12.26
N ARG A 160 -4.72 10.53 11.28
CA ARG A 160 -5.33 11.83 11.54
C ARG A 160 -6.81 11.82 11.21
N ASP A 161 -7.55 12.65 11.93
CA ASP A 161 -8.86 13.07 11.46
C ASP A 161 -8.66 13.96 10.22
N ARG A 162 -9.09 13.45 9.06
CA ARG A 162 -8.98 14.10 7.76
C ARG A 162 -10.33 14.05 7.09
N ASP A 163 -10.63 15.07 6.27
CA ASP A 163 -11.82 15.05 5.43
C ASP A 163 -11.76 13.84 4.49
N GLU A 164 -12.66 12.88 4.70
CA GLU A 164 -12.70 11.64 3.95
C GLU A 164 -13.10 11.82 2.47
N ARG A 165 -13.51 13.04 2.09
CA ARG A 165 -13.77 13.44 0.71
C ARG A 165 -12.50 13.82 -0.04
N LEU A 166 -11.39 14.02 0.66
CA LEU A 166 -10.09 14.23 0.02
C LEU A 166 -9.60 12.95 -0.67
N PRO A 167 -8.77 13.08 -1.71
CA PRO A 167 -8.18 11.94 -2.40
C PRO A 167 -7.30 11.10 -1.49
N ALA A 168 -7.46 9.79 -1.57
CA ALA A 168 -6.58 8.80 -0.95
C ALA A 168 -5.68 8.13 -2.00
N ALA A 169 -6.24 7.82 -3.17
CA ALA A 169 -5.53 7.10 -4.20
C ALA A 169 -5.93 7.50 -5.63
N ILE A 170 -5.01 7.30 -6.57
CA ILE A 170 -5.25 7.39 -8.02
C ILE A 170 -5.02 6.00 -8.61
N MET A 171 -6.07 5.38 -9.14
CA MET A 171 -6.03 4.07 -9.81
C MET A 171 -6.58 4.23 -11.24
N SER A 172 -7.63 3.49 -11.63
CA SER A 172 -8.43 3.78 -12.84
C SER A 172 -9.24 5.09 -12.75
N GLY A 173 -9.06 5.84 -11.66
CA GLY A 173 -9.66 7.12 -11.35
C GLY A 173 -9.30 7.55 -9.93
N LEU A 174 -9.70 8.75 -9.57
CA LEU A 174 -9.51 9.30 -8.23
C LEU A 174 -10.43 8.60 -7.22
N LEU A 175 -9.88 8.10 -6.13
CA LEU A 175 -10.62 7.53 -5.02
C LEU A 175 -10.40 8.36 -3.77
N THR A 176 -11.50 8.83 -3.17
CA THR A 176 -11.46 9.46 -1.86
C THR A 176 -11.29 8.42 -0.76
N HIS A 177 -10.87 8.84 0.43
CA HIS A 177 -10.78 7.92 1.58
C HIS A 177 -12.10 7.22 1.85
N HIS A 178 -13.21 7.96 1.84
CA HIS A 178 -14.54 7.40 2.06
C HIS A 178 -14.93 6.39 0.97
N ALA A 179 -14.66 6.72 -0.31
CA ALA A 179 -14.98 5.84 -1.42
C ALA A 179 -14.18 4.53 -1.37
N LEU A 180 -12.89 4.61 -1.01
CA LEU A 180 -12.03 3.44 -0.87
C LEU A 180 -12.47 2.55 0.29
N LYS A 181 -12.71 3.12 1.48
CA LYS A 181 -13.25 2.37 2.64
C LYS A 181 -14.59 1.71 2.33
N ARG A 182 -15.50 2.41 1.65
CA ARG A 182 -16.81 1.87 1.27
C ARG A 182 -16.68 0.70 0.29
N ARG A 183 -15.83 0.81 -0.73
CA ARG A 183 -15.56 -0.29 -1.67
C ARG A 183 -14.95 -1.49 -0.96
N ALA A 184 -14.00 -1.26 -0.05
CA ALA A 184 -13.40 -2.30 0.76
C ALA A 184 -14.44 -3.05 1.62
N ALA A 185 -15.31 -2.32 2.33
CA ALA A 185 -16.36 -2.92 3.14
C ALA A 185 -17.39 -3.71 2.32
N ALA A 186 -17.68 -3.26 1.09
CA ALA A 186 -18.60 -3.94 0.19
C ALA A 186 -18.12 -5.34 -0.23
N MET A 187 -16.83 -5.67 -0.05
CA MET A 187 -16.30 -7.01 -0.29
C MET A 187 -16.77 -8.03 0.77
N GLY A 188 -17.26 -7.58 1.94
CA GLY A 188 -17.90 -8.45 2.93
C GLY A 188 -16.99 -9.53 3.52
N LEU A 189 -15.69 -9.26 3.63
CA LEU A 189 -14.71 -10.21 4.17
C LEU A 189 -14.87 -10.37 5.70
N SER A 190 -14.44 -11.52 6.21
CA SER A 190 -14.39 -11.81 7.65
C SER A 190 -12.94 -12.03 8.12
N PRO A 191 -12.67 -12.03 9.43
CA PRO A 191 -11.33 -12.33 9.94
C PRO A 191 -10.79 -13.68 9.47
N GLU A 192 -11.64 -14.70 9.32
CA GLU A 192 -11.31 -16.06 8.89
C GLU A 192 -10.95 -16.14 7.40
N THR A 193 -11.20 -15.08 6.65
CA THR A 193 -10.85 -14.99 5.25
C THR A 193 -9.33 -14.92 5.07
N VAL A 194 -8.84 -15.62 4.05
CA VAL A 194 -7.52 -15.40 3.49
C VAL A 194 -7.64 -14.75 2.11
N VAL A 195 -6.99 -13.61 1.95
CA VAL A 195 -7.02 -12.81 0.72
C VAL A 195 -5.77 -13.07 -0.09
N LEU A 196 -5.90 -13.62 -1.31
CA LEU A 196 -4.77 -13.77 -2.22
C LEU A 196 -4.55 -12.52 -3.07
N ASN A 197 -3.44 -11.83 -2.84
CA ASN A 197 -2.95 -10.73 -3.69
C ASN A 197 -1.84 -11.27 -4.61
N ALA A 198 -2.22 -11.66 -5.84
CA ALA A 198 -1.32 -12.20 -6.87
C ALA A 198 -1.27 -11.35 -8.16
N ALA A 199 -2.01 -10.23 -8.18
CA ALA A 199 -2.07 -9.33 -9.33
C ALA A 199 -0.78 -8.50 -9.48
N PRO A 200 -0.39 -8.15 -10.72
CA PRO A 200 0.79 -7.32 -10.98
C PRO A 200 0.61 -5.90 -10.44
N VAL A 201 -0.63 -5.38 -10.45
CA VAL A 201 -1.02 -4.16 -9.74
C VAL A 201 -1.72 -4.59 -8.46
N PHE A 202 -1.23 -4.11 -7.32
CA PHE A 202 -1.96 -4.27 -6.06
C PHE A 202 -3.28 -3.52 -6.11
N ASP A 203 -4.38 -4.23 -5.88
CA ASP A 203 -5.67 -3.61 -5.70
C ASP A 203 -5.78 -3.03 -4.28
N ALA A 204 -5.70 -1.70 -4.17
CA ALA A 204 -5.84 -1.00 -2.91
C ALA A 204 -7.19 -1.28 -2.21
N THR A 205 -8.25 -1.56 -2.97
CA THR A 205 -9.57 -1.94 -2.43
C THR A 205 -9.48 -3.27 -1.71
N GLN A 206 -8.88 -4.28 -2.35
CA GLN A 206 -8.71 -5.61 -1.79
C GLN A 206 -7.76 -5.58 -0.58
N LEU A 207 -6.68 -4.82 -0.67
CA LEU A 207 -5.77 -4.58 0.46
C LEU A 207 -6.51 -3.97 1.66
N CYS A 208 -7.32 -2.93 1.42
CA CYS A 208 -8.11 -2.28 2.46
C CYS A 208 -9.19 -3.20 3.03
N ALA A 209 -9.82 -4.04 2.21
CA ALA A 209 -10.83 -4.98 2.67
C ALA A 209 -10.22 -6.02 3.61
N GLY A 210 -9.05 -6.56 3.27
CA GLY A 210 -8.35 -7.51 4.13
C GLY A 210 -7.95 -6.91 5.48
N VAL A 211 -7.43 -5.67 5.48
CA VAL A 211 -7.08 -4.97 6.72
C VAL A 211 -8.33 -4.65 7.56
N LEU A 212 -9.38 -4.11 6.93
CA LEU A 212 -10.65 -3.78 7.60
C LEU A 212 -11.27 -5.02 8.28
N ALA A 213 -11.19 -6.18 7.64
CA ALA A 213 -11.75 -7.42 8.17
C ALA A 213 -10.84 -8.14 9.18
N GLY A 214 -9.59 -7.72 9.36
CA GLY A 214 -8.60 -8.49 10.13
C GLY A 214 -8.19 -9.80 9.44
N ALA A 215 -8.38 -9.89 8.14
CA ALA A 215 -8.08 -11.07 7.33
C ALA A 215 -6.58 -11.18 7.03
N THR A 216 -6.06 -12.42 6.98
CA THR A 216 -4.66 -12.64 6.56
C THR A 216 -4.57 -12.46 5.05
N GLN A 217 -3.56 -11.74 4.58
CA GLN A 217 -3.35 -11.54 3.14
C GLN A 217 -2.10 -12.27 2.67
N LEU A 218 -2.25 -13.19 1.71
CA LEU A 218 -1.15 -13.87 1.05
C LEU A 218 -0.72 -13.05 -0.15
N LEU A 219 0.55 -12.68 -0.19
CA LEU A 219 1.15 -11.93 -1.28
C LEU A 219 1.98 -12.92 -2.10
N SER A 220 1.55 -13.17 -3.33
CA SER A 220 2.22 -14.11 -4.22
C SER A 220 2.75 -13.42 -5.46
N ARG A 221 4.00 -13.74 -5.81
CA ARG A 221 4.60 -13.38 -7.10
C ARG A 221 4.34 -14.43 -8.18
N ASP A 222 3.82 -15.59 -7.79
CA ASP A 222 3.63 -16.71 -8.68
C ASP A 222 2.42 -16.48 -9.59
N ASN A 223 2.67 -16.54 -10.89
CA ASN A 223 1.65 -16.38 -11.92
C ASN A 223 0.74 -17.61 -12.03
N ALA A 224 1.11 -18.76 -11.46
CA ALA A 224 0.30 -19.98 -11.51
C ALA A 224 -1.01 -19.86 -10.74
N LEU A 225 -1.07 -19.00 -9.72
CA LEU A 225 -2.27 -18.72 -8.92
C LEU A 225 -3.18 -17.64 -9.53
N ARG A 226 -2.90 -17.15 -10.75
CA ARG A 226 -3.59 -16.03 -11.42
C ARG A 226 -4.88 -16.39 -12.16
N GLY A 227 -5.39 -17.62 -12.06
CA GLY A 227 -6.61 -18.02 -12.79
C GLY A 227 -7.80 -17.16 -12.40
N ASP A 228 -8.20 -16.23 -13.28
CA ASP A 228 -9.41 -15.37 -13.36
C ASP A 228 -10.18 -14.90 -12.10
N ALA A 229 -9.67 -15.09 -10.89
CA ALA A 229 -10.36 -14.70 -9.68
C ALA A 229 -9.39 -14.25 -8.59
N THR A 230 -9.73 -13.13 -7.96
CA THR A 230 -9.45 -12.90 -6.54
C THR A 230 -9.90 -14.13 -5.76
N HIS A 231 -8.99 -15.04 -5.44
CA HIS A 231 -9.33 -16.19 -4.60
C HIS A 231 -9.41 -15.71 -3.14
N VAL A 232 -10.64 -15.51 -2.69
CA VAL A 232 -10.99 -15.54 -1.27
C VAL A 232 -10.91 -17.00 -0.86
N LEU A 233 -9.82 -17.38 -0.21
CA LEU A 233 -9.66 -18.73 0.33
C LEU A 233 -10.09 -18.70 1.79
N THR A 234 -11.00 -19.57 2.18
CA THR A 234 -11.19 -19.91 3.60
C THR A 234 -10.05 -20.83 4.04
N ASP A 235 -9.65 -20.81 5.32
CA ASP A 235 -8.49 -21.55 5.89
C ASP A 235 -8.34 -23.03 5.45
N HIS A 236 -9.44 -23.69 5.07
CA HIS A 236 -9.44 -25.05 4.53
C HIS A 236 -8.79 -25.19 3.14
N GLY A 237 -8.85 -24.16 2.28
CA GLY A 237 -8.33 -24.22 0.91
C GLY A 237 -6.80 -24.10 0.79
N LEU A 238 -6.10 -23.77 1.88
CA LEU A 238 -4.64 -23.69 1.91
C LEU A 238 -3.95 -25.01 2.26
N ARG A 239 -4.68 -25.95 2.89
CA ARG A 239 -4.12 -27.27 3.27
C ARG A 239 -4.03 -28.22 2.08
N ASP A 240 -4.77 -27.95 1.01
CA ASP A 240 -4.80 -28.78 -0.19
C ASP A 240 -3.83 -28.29 -1.29
N ALA A 241 -3.14 -27.16 -1.07
CA ALA A 241 -2.22 -26.53 -2.03
C ALA A 241 -0.74 -26.59 -1.60
N SER A 242 -0.43 -27.30 -0.51
CA SER A 242 0.92 -27.50 0.04
C SER A 242 1.47 -28.89 -0.26
#